data_AF-A0A976GRY5-F1
#
_entry.id   AF-A0A976GRY5-F1
#
_cell.length_a   1.000
_cell.length_b   1.000
_cell.length_c   1.000
_cell.angle_alpha   90.00
_cell.angle_beta   90.00
_cell.angle_gamma   90.00
#
_symmetry.space_group_name_H-M   'P 1'
#
loop_
_entity.id
_entity.type
_entity.pdbx_description
1 polymer ?
#
loop_
_entity_poly.entity_id
_entity_poly.type
_entity_poly.pdbx_seq_one_letter_code
_entity_poly.pdbx_strand_id
1 'polypeptide(L)' 'ALIGFAGPRVIRETIGKDLPKGFQTSEYLLEHGFLDFIVKRTEVKDKFTQLLRMLA' A
#
# COMPACT_ATOMS: atom_id res chain seq x y z
N ALA A 1 -0.33 -4.30 -4.63
CA ALA A 1 1.08 -4.03 -5.01
C ALA A 1 1.99 -4.30 -3.83
N LEU A 2 3.31 -4.44 -4.01
CA LEU A 2 4.28 -4.50 -2.92
C LEU A 2 4.88 -3.12 -2.69
N ILE A 3 4.77 -2.58 -1.47
CA ILE A 3 5.12 -1.20 -1.12
C ILE A 3 5.90 -1.23 0.19
N GLY A 4 7.09 -0.64 0.20
CA GLY A 4 7.90 -0.52 1.40
C GLY A 4 9.25 0.13 1.11
N PHE A 5 9.89 0.63 2.17
CA PHE A 5 11.19 1.28 2.07
C PHE A 5 12.34 0.29 1.79
N ALA A 6 12.35 -0.84 2.49
CA ALA A 6 13.32 -1.91 2.34
C ALA A 6 12.64 -3.23 1.98
N GLY A 7 13.32 -4.11 1.23
CA GLY A 7 12.75 -5.41 0.85
C GLY A 7 12.49 -6.34 2.04
N PRO A 8 11.50 -7.26 1.95
CA PRO A 8 11.13 -8.16 3.05
C PRO A 8 12.31 -8.95 3.63
N ARG A 9 13.24 -9.37 2.77
CA ARG A 9 14.43 -10.12 3.17
C ARG A 9 15.34 -9.32 4.10
N VAL A 10 15.67 -8.08 3.72
CA VAL A 10 16.54 -7.19 4.52
C VAL A 10 15.92 -6.92 5.88
N ILE A 11 14.60 -6.67 5.93
CA ILE A 11 13.91 -6.43 7.20
C ILE A 11 13.95 -7.69 8.07
N ARG A 12 13.63 -8.87 7.52
CA ARG A 12 13.66 -10.15 8.25
C ARG A 12 15.03 -10.45 8.84
N GLU A 13 16.09 -10.26 8.06
CA GLU A 13 17.49 -10.44 8.52
C GLU A 13 17.84 -9.44 9.63
N THR A 14 17.33 -8.20 9.55
CA THR A 14 17.61 -7.15 10.53
C THR A 14 16.87 -7.34 11.86
N ILE A 15 15.58 -7.74 11.82
CA ILE A 15 14.75 -7.90 13.02
C ILE A 15 14.80 -9.31 13.62
N GLY A 16 15.33 -10.30 12.88
CA GLY A 16 15.45 -11.69 13.30
C GLY A 16 14.12 -12.41 13.53
N LYS A 17 13.03 -11.94 12.90
CA LYS A 17 11.66 -12.48 13.05
C LYS A 17 10.99 -12.58 11.70
N ASP A 18 10.09 -13.56 11.57
CA ASP A 18 9.23 -13.65 10.38
C ASP A 18 8.31 -12.43 10.26
N LEU A 19 8.04 -12.07 9.01
CA LEU A 19 7.16 -10.95 8.70
C LEU A 19 5.71 -11.41 8.68
N PRO A 20 4.76 -10.58 9.16
CA PRO A 20 3.34 -10.88 9.08
C PRO A 20 2.89 -11.26 7.66
N LYS A 21 1.84 -12.07 7.56
CA LYS A 21 1.25 -12.40 6.26
C LYS A 21 0.73 -11.12 5.59
N GLY A 22 1.06 -10.96 4.31
CA GLY A 22 0.65 -9.77 3.56
C GLY A 22 1.48 -8.52 3.90
N PHE A 23 2.52 -8.61 4.72
CA PHE A 23 3.42 -7.48 4.97
C PHE A 23 3.85 -6.83 3.65
N GLN A 24 3.79 -5.49 3.61
CA GLN A 24 4.03 -4.65 2.42
C GLN A 24 3.01 -4.76 1.28
N THR A 25 1.95 -5.57 1.39
CA THR A 25 0.87 -5.50 0.40
C THR A 25 0.05 -4.22 0.59
N SER A 26 -0.63 -3.80 -0.46
CA SER A 26 -1.54 -2.66 -0.41
C SER A 26 -2.62 -2.84 0.66
N GLU A 27 -3.16 -4.05 0.81
CA GLU A 27 -4.19 -4.38 1.79
C GLU A 27 -3.67 -4.24 3.23
N TYR A 28 -2.49 -4.80 3.52
CA TYR A 28 -1.86 -4.67 4.82
C TYR A 28 -1.61 -3.20 5.18
N LEU A 29 -1.12 -2.41 4.23
CA LEU A 29 -0.85 -0.99 4.47
C LEU A 29 -2.13 -0.16 4.66
N LEU A 30 -3.21 -0.50 3.95
CA LEU A 30 -4.53 0.10 4.16
C LEU A 30 -5.06 -0.19 5.57
N GLU A 31 -4.98 -1.44 6.03
CA GLU A 31 -5.39 -1.85 7.38
C GLU A 31 -4.61 -1.12 8.50
N HIS A 32 -3.36 -0.71 8.22
CA HIS A 32 -2.50 0.00 9.16
C HIS A 32 -2.51 1.52 8.98
N GLY A 33 -3.39 2.07 8.13
CA GLY A 33 -3.58 3.51 7.96
C GLY A 33 -2.52 4.24 7.13
N PHE A 34 -1.70 3.50 6.37
CA PHE A 34 -0.71 4.11 5.45
C PHE A 34 -1.28 4.49 4.08
N LEU A 35 -2.45 3.95 3.73
CA LEU A 35 -3.15 4.25 2.48
C LEU A 35 -4.59 4.66 2.80
N ASP A 36 -5.15 5.60 2.04
CA ASP A 36 -6.55 5.99 2.18
C ASP A 36 -7.52 5.00 1.50
N PHE A 37 -7.12 4.44 0.35
CA PHE A 37 -7.92 3.47 -0.41
C PHE A 37 -7.08 2.71 -1.44
N ILE A 38 -7.61 1.57 -1.89
CA ILE A 38 -7.07 0.77 -2.99
C ILE A 38 -8.08 0.82 -4.14
N VAL A 39 -7.60 1.07 -5.36
CA VAL A 39 -8.43 1.18 -6.56
C VAL A 39 -7.93 0.24 -7.64
N LYS A 40 -8.85 -0.42 -8.33
CA LYS A 40 -8.51 -1.27 -9.48
C LYS A 40 -7.95 -0.42 -10.61
N ARG A 41 -6.97 -0.95 -11.34
CA ARG A 41 -6.28 -0.22 -12.41
C ARG A 41 -7.24 0.38 -13.46
N THR A 42 -8.32 -0.32 -13.78
CA THR A 42 -9.35 0.10 -14.73
C THR A 42 -10.18 1.30 -14.26
N GLU A 43 -10.24 1.56 -12.95
CA GLU A 43 -11.07 2.60 -12.33
C GLU A 43 -10.26 3.86 -11.94
N VAL A 44 -8.93 3.83 -12.15
CA VAL A 44 -8.01 4.91 -11.71
C VAL A 44 -8.38 6.25 -12.33
N LYS A 45 -8.74 6.29 -13.62
CA LYS A 45 -9.08 7.53 -14.32
C LYS A 45 -10.27 8.24 -13.65
N ASP A 46 -11.31 7.48 -13.34
CA ASP A 46 -12.53 8.03 -12.77
C ASP A 46 -12.30 8.49 -11.33
N LYS A 47 -11.61 7.68 -10.52
CA LYS A 47 -11.25 8.07 -9.15
C LYS A 47 -10.39 9.32 -9.11
N PHE A 48 -9.36 9.40 -9.96
CA PHE A 48 -8.46 10.53 -10.00
C PHE A 48 -9.18 11.82 -10.42
N THR A 49 -10.05 11.74 -11.43
CA THR A 49 -10.90 12.86 -11.86
C THR A 49 -11.80 13.36 -10.71
N GLN A 50 -12.41 12.44 -9.96
CA GLN A 50 -13.23 12.79 -8.80
C GLN A 50 -12.42 13.54 -7.73
N LEU A 51 -11.22 13.04 -7.39
CA LEU A 51 -10.37 13.67 -6.37
C LEU A 51 -9.94 15.07 -6.77
N LEU A 52 -9.51 15.26 -8.02
CA LEU A 52 -9.14 16.59 -8.52
C LEU A 52 -10.30 17.59 -8.44
N ARG A 53 -11.53 17.15 -8.77
CA ARG A 53 -12.73 18.00 -8.65
C ARG A 53 -13.08 18.38 -7.22
N MET A 54 -12.71 17.56 -6.23
CA MET A 54 -12.93 17.87 -4.82
C MET A 54 -11.91 18.86 -4.26
N LEU A 55 -10.73 18.95 -4.89
CA LEU A 55 -9.62 19.82 -4.46
C LEU A 55 -9.58 21.17 -5.20
N ALA A 56 -10.29 21.29 -6.32
CA ALA A 56 -10.44 22.52 -7.10
C ALA A 56 -11.56 23.40 -6.51
#